data_AF-L1PFN7-F1
#
_entry.id   AF-L1PFN7-F1
#
_cell.length_a   1.000
_cell.length_b   1.000
_cell.length_c   1.000
_cell.angle_alpha   90.00
_cell.angle_beta   90.00
_cell.angle_gamma   90.00
#
_symmetry.space_group_name_H-M   'P 1'
#
loop_
_entity.id
_entity.type
_entity.pdbx_description
1 polymer ?
#
loop_
_entity_poly.entity_id
_entity_poly.type
_entity_poly.pdbx_seq_one_letter_code
_entity_poly.pdbx_strand_id
1 'polypeptide(L)'
;MAIWRFDVLFFAISKKCIIFAPRNPQRDYLRIFYFYINITTSKKNIMKKVSYYTAEGLKKLRDELNQLKDVERPRASQAIAEARDKGDLSENAEYDAAKEAQGLLEMKIAKLEELVANARIIDESQLDVSKVLVLSTVKLKNLANKMEITYTLVAESEADLKAGKISVSSPIGKGLLGKSVGEIAEIKVPNGTLKMEILEISR
;
A
#
# COMPACT_ATOMS: atom_id res chain seq x y z
N MET A 1 -7.20 52.77 -21.13
CA MET A 1 -6.81 52.16 -19.84
C MET A 1 -7.65 50.88 -19.69
N ALA A 2 -6.98 49.72 -19.71
CA ALA A 2 -7.44 48.31 -19.74
C ALA A 2 -8.92 48.03 -19.34
N ILE A 3 -9.82 47.40 -20.12
CA ILE A 3 -9.87 46.07 -20.76
C ILE A 3 -9.32 44.94 -19.88
N TRP A 4 -10.20 44.14 -19.26
CA TRP A 4 -10.10 42.66 -19.26
C TRP A 4 -11.50 42.04 -19.14
N ARG A 5 -11.86 41.33 -20.21
CA ARG A 5 -12.94 40.36 -20.32
C ARG A 5 -12.45 39.05 -19.69
N PHE A 6 -13.27 38.37 -18.89
CA PHE A 6 -13.09 36.95 -18.60
C PHE A 6 -14.44 36.25 -18.69
N ASP A 7 -14.65 35.64 -19.85
CA ASP A 7 -15.60 34.57 -20.07
C ASP A 7 -15.10 33.28 -19.37
N VAL A 8 -16.06 32.34 -19.21
CA VAL A 8 -15.87 30.89 -19.08
C VAL A 8 -15.51 30.35 -17.67
N LEU A 9 -16.45 29.65 -17.02
CA LEU A 9 -16.46 28.18 -17.09
C LEU A 9 -17.77 27.62 -16.50
N PHE A 10 -18.64 27.24 -17.43
CA PHE A 10 -19.76 26.32 -17.26
C PHE A 10 -19.19 24.98 -16.75
N PHE A 11 -19.56 24.52 -15.56
CA PHE A 11 -19.39 23.12 -15.19
C PHE A 11 -20.74 22.54 -14.82
N ALA A 12 -21.31 21.83 -15.78
CA ALA A 12 -22.49 21.00 -15.61
C ALA A 12 -22.18 19.89 -14.62
N ILE A 13 -22.66 20.03 -13.38
CA ILE A 13 -22.74 18.90 -12.45
C ILE A 13 -24.03 18.14 -12.77
N SER A 14 -23.84 16.95 -13.33
CA SER A 14 -24.85 15.97 -13.68
C SER A 14 -25.83 15.71 -12.54
N LYS A 15 -27.09 15.52 -12.95
CA LYS A 15 -28.33 15.36 -12.20
C LYS A 15 -28.30 14.23 -11.17
N LYS A 16 -28.44 14.57 -9.88
CA LYS A 16 -29.35 14.00 -8.87
C LYS A 16 -28.82 14.33 -7.48
N CYS A 17 -29.17 15.51 -6.97
CA CYS A 17 -29.19 15.74 -5.53
C CYS A 17 -30.39 16.64 -5.26
N ILE A 18 -31.46 16.05 -4.74
CA ILE A 18 -32.59 16.79 -4.19
C ILE A 18 -32.06 17.42 -2.90
N ILE A 19 -31.64 18.68 -2.99
CA ILE A 19 -31.26 19.47 -1.82
C ILE A 19 -32.53 20.16 -1.33
N PHE A 20 -33.07 19.66 -0.23
CA PHE A 20 -34.00 20.40 0.62
C PHE A 20 -33.31 21.70 1.04
N ALA A 21 -33.85 22.84 0.63
CA ALA A 21 -33.32 24.16 0.98
C ALA A 21 -33.91 24.63 2.34
N PRO A 22 -33.09 24.86 3.39
CA PRO A 22 -33.52 25.60 4.57
C PRO A 22 -33.37 27.12 4.39
N ARG A 23 -34.17 27.85 5.19
CA ARG A 23 -34.73 29.17 4.90
C ARG A 23 -34.00 30.35 5.55
N ASN A 24 -32.66 30.37 5.61
CA ASN A 24 -31.96 31.54 6.15
C ASN A 24 -30.49 31.67 5.70
N PRO A 25 -30.06 32.75 5.00
CA PRO A 25 -28.75 32.79 4.35
C PRO A 25 -27.59 33.35 5.18
N GLN A 26 -27.83 34.04 6.31
CA GLN A 26 -26.80 34.91 6.90
C GLN A 26 -25.97 34.31 8.05
N ARG A 27 -26.30 33.11 8.56
CA ARG A 27 -25.62 32.54 9.74
C ARG A 27 -24.71 31.33 9.47
N ASP A 28 -24.73 30.78 8.27
CA ASP A 28 -24.05 29.51 7.98
C ASP A 28 -22.80 29.64 7.11
N TYR A 29 -22.46 30.83 6.60
CA TYR A 29 -21.23 30.99 5.82
C TYR A 29 -19.97 30.66 6.64
N LEU A 30 -19.93 30.99 7.93
CA LEU A 30 -18.76 30.67 8.77
C LEU A 30 -18.67 29.16 9.08
N ARG A 31 -19.80 28.45 9.22
CA ARG A 31 -19.84 26.99 9.44
C ARG A 31 -19.52 26.20 8.18
N ILE A 32 -20.06 26.62 7.03
CA ILE A 32 -19.77 26.02 5.73
C ILE A 32 -18.30 26.25 5.38
N PHE A 33 -17.74 27.44 5.67
CA PHE A 33 -16.33 27.73 5.43
C PHE A 33 -15.39 26.94 6.35
N TYR A 34 -15.73 26.75 7.64
CA TYR A 34 -14.95 25.89 8.55
C TYR A 34 -15.03 24.40 8.18
N PHE A 35 -16.15 23.94 7.63
CA PHE A 35 -16.31 22.60 7.08
C PHE A 35 -15.48 22.42 5.79
N TYR A 36 -15.45 23.43 4.92
CA TYR A 36 -14.66 23.42 3.68
C TYR A 36 -13.14 23.49 3.93
N ILE A 37 -12.69 24.24 4.94
CA ILE A 37 -11.27 24.30 5.34
C ILE A 37 -10.82 22.98 5.96
N ASN A 38 -11.63 22.31 6.79
CA ASN A 38 -11.26 20.98 7.33
C ASN A 38 -11.25 19.87 6.26
N ILE A 39 -12.10 19.95 5.24
CA ILE A 39 -12.09 18.99 4.11
C ILE A 39 -10.86 19.20 3.20
N THR A 40 -10.33 20.42 3.11
CA THR A 40 -9.14 20.71 2.29
C THR A 40 -7.82 20.51 3.04
N THR A 41 -7.83 20.48 4.38
CA THR A 41 -6.63 20.29 5.21
C THR A 41 -6.42 18.83 5.66
N SER A 42 -7.25 17.88 5.21
CA SER A 42 -7.01 16.42 5.35
C SER A 42 -6.64 15.74 4.02
N LYS A 43 -6.72 16.45 2.89
CA LYS A 43 -6.25 15.96 1.58
C LYS A 43 -4.73 16.06 1.37
N LYS A 44 -3.98 16.45 2.40
CA LYS A 44 -2.54 16.73 2.27
C LYS A 44 -1.61 15.53 2.54
N ASN A 45 -2.13 14.31 2.70
CA ASN A 45 -1.27 13.11 2.78
C ASN A 45 -1.97 11.77 2.49
N ILE A 46 -2.72 11.67 1.39
CA ILE A 46 -3.10 10.36 0.81
C ILE A 46 -2.69 10.33 -0.65
N MET A 47 -1.42 10.63 -0.93
CA MET A 47 -0.81 10.03 -2.11
C MET A 47 -0.70 8.54 -1.81
N LYS A 48 -1.72 7.76 -2.22
CA LYS A 48 -1.68 6.31 -2.12
C LYS A 48 -0.36 5.82 -2.73
N LYS A 49 0.45 5.12 -1.93
CA LYS A 49 1.79 4.67 -2.32
C LYS A 49 1.65 3.60 -3.39
N VAL A 50 1.74 4.01 -4.65
CA VAL A 50 1.78 3.09 -5.80
C VAL A 50 2.93 2.12 -5.58
N SER A 51 2.61 0.83 -5.58
CA SER A 51 3.59 -0.24 -5.39
C SER A 51 3.65 -1.05 -6.67
N TYR A 52 4.88 -1.38 -7.08
CA TYR A 52 5.13 -2.08 -8.33
C TYR A 52 5.35 -3.56 -8.07
N TYR A 53 4.76 -4.38 -8.92
CA TYR A 53 4.71 -5.83 -8.77
C TYR A 53 5.04 -6.52 -10.09
N THR A 54 5.58 -7.73 -9.98
CA THR A 54 5.62 -8.66 -11.11
C THR A 54 4.20 -9.12 -11.47
N ALA A 55 4.00 -9.57 -12.72
CA ALA A 55 2.71 -10.12 -13.15
C ALA A 55 2.29 -11.33 -12.28
N GLU A 56 3.26 -12.19 -11.95
CA GLU A 56 3.05 -13.36 -11.08
C GLU A 56 2.72 -12.96 -9.64
N GLY A 57 3.43 -11.97 -9.09
CA GLY A 57 3.22 -11.45 -7.74
C GLY A 57 1.82 -10.88 -7.57
N LEU A 58 1.37 -10.06 -8.53
CA LEU A 58 0.02 -9.51 -8.51
C LEU A 58 -1.05 -10.60 -8.68
N LYS A 59 -0.79 -11.63 -9.50
CA LYS A 59 -1.69 -12.78 -9.62
C LYS A 59 -1.83 -13.51 -8.28
N LYS A 60 -0.72 -13.80 -7.60
CA LYS A 60 -0.73 -14.44 -6.28
C LYS A 60 -1.53 -13.64 -5.24
N LEU A 61 -1.36 -12.31 -5.22
CA LEU A 61 -2.13 -11.43 -4.32
C LEU A 61 -3.64 -11.47 -4.61
N ARG A 62 -4.03 -11.53 -5.89
CA ARG A 62 -5.44 -11.66 -6.29
C ARG A 62 -6.00 -13.03 -5.94
N ASP A 63 -5.23 -14.09 -6.18
CA ASP A 63 -5.60 -15.46 -5.85
C ASP A 63 -5.79 -15.62 -4.32
N GLU A 64 -4.88 -15.05 -3.50
CA GLU A 64 -5.03 -15.00 -2.04
C GLU A 64 -6.27 -14.20 -1.61
N LEU A 65 -6.50 -13.03 -2.21
CA LEU A 65 -7.66 -12.20 -1.90
C LEU A 65 -8.98 -12.94 -2.19
N ASN A 66 -9.07 -13.63 -3.32
CA ASN A 66 -10.25 -14.41 -3.69
C ASN A 66 -10.44 -15.58 -2.73
N GLN A 67 -9.38 -16.31 -2.35
CA GLN A 67 -9.46 -17.37 -1.35
C GLN A 67 -10.04 -16.87 -0.02
N LEU A 68 -9.57 -15.71 0.46
CA LEU A 68 -10.05 -15.14 1.71
C LEU A 68 -11.53 -14.71 1.62
N LYS A 69 -11.97 -14.19 0.47
CA LYS A 69 -13.33 -13.69 0.28
C LYS A 69 -14.35 -14.79 0.01
N ASP A 70 -13.98 -15.78 -0.80
CA ASP A 70 -14.91 -16.77 -1.33
C ASP A 70 -14.93 -18.05 -0.48
N VAL A 71 -13.87 -18.33 0.27
CA VAL A 71 -13.76 -19.53 1.11
C VAL A 71 -13.72 -19.18 2.59
N GLU A 72 -12.75 -18.37 3.02
CA GLU A 72 -12.53 -18.14 4.45
C GLU A 72 -13.61 -17.27 5.09
N ARG A 73 -14.10 -16.23 4.40
CA ARG A 73 -15.16 -15.36 4.92
C ARG A 73 -16.49 -16.10 5.14
N PRO A 74 -16.99 -16.94 4.19
CA PRO A 74 -18.13 -17.81 4.46
C PRO A 74 -17.88 -18.80 5.60
N ARG A 75 -16.68 -19.41 5.65
CA ARG A 75 -16.30 -20.35 6.71
C ARG A 75 -16.31 -19.69 8.10
N ALA A 76 -15.81 -18.46 8.22
CA ALA A 76 -15.88 -17.69 9.46
C ALA A 76 -17.33 -17.40 9.88
N SER A 77 -18.20 -17.07 8.92
CA SER A 77 -19.63 -16.88 9.21
C SER A 77 -20.31 -18.16 9.69
N GLN A 78 -19.95 -19.32 9.14
CA GLN A 78 -20.45 -20.62 9.57
C GLN A 78 -19.96 -20.95 10.99
N ALA A 79 -18.67 -20.74 11.28
CA ALA A 79 -18.11 -20.96 12.61
C ALA A 79 -18.81 -20.12 13.69
N ILE A 80 -19.17 -18.86 13.39
CA ILE A 80 -19.95 -18.02 14.30
C ILE A 80 -21.37 -18.58 14.51
N ALA A 81 -22.03 -19.05 13.45
CA ALA A 81 -23.36 -19.65 13.54
C ALA A 81 -23.33 -20.93 14.41
N GLU A 82 -22.36 -21.82 14.16
CA GLU A 82 -22.16 -23.04 14.95
C GLU A 82 -21.86 -22.73 16.43
N ALA A 83 -21.03 -21.73 16.71
CA ALA A 83 -20.76 -21.31 18.08
C ALA A 83 -22.00 -20.74 18.76
N ARG A 84 -22.86 -20.00 18.02
CA ARG A 84 -24.11 -19.43 18.54
C ARG A 84 -25.12 -20.50 18.95
N ASP A 85 -25.19 -21.60 18.21
CA ASP A 85 -26.15 -22.68 18.44
C ASP A 85 -25.81 -23.57 19.66
N LYS A 86 -24.61 -23.41 20.24
CA LYS A 86 -24.17 -24.14 21.45
C LYS A 86 -24.77 -23.63 22.77
N GLY A 87 -25.58 -22.58 22.74
CA GLY A 87 -26.64 -22.37 23.73
C GLY A 87 -26.21 -22.04 25.16
N ASP A 88 -25.25 -21.13 25.33
CA ASP A 88 -25.17 -20.16 26.44
C ASP A 88 -24.19 -19.06 26.02
N LEU A 89 -24.67 -17.89 25.62
CA LEU A 89 -23.83 -16.86 24.98
C LEU A 89 -22.97 -16.07 25.97
N SER A 90 -23.28 -16.12 27.28
CA SER A 90 -22.58 -15.33 28.30
C SER A 90 -21.22 -15.88 28.70
N GLU A 91 -20.95 -17.17 28.45
CA GLU A 91 -19.68 -17.84 28.78
C GLU A 91 -19.02 -18.52 27.56
N ASN A 92 -19.47 -18.20 26.35
CA ASN A 92 -19.05 -18.88 25.13
C ASN A 92 -17.75 -18.30 24.57
N ALA A 93 -16.63 -18.76 25.12
CA ALA A 93 -15.30 -18.41 24.64
C ALA A 93 -15.12 -18.72 23.14
N GLU A 94 -15.77 -19.76 22.62
CA GLU A 94 -15.72 -20.09 21.19
C GLU A 94 -16.43 -19.04 20.31
N TYR A 95 -17.53 -18.45 20.77
CA TYR A 95 -18.22 -17.38 20.04
C TYR A 95 -17.38 -16.10 19.99
N ASP A 96 -16.79 -15.69 21.12
CA ASP A 96 -15.92 -14.52 21.18
C ASP A 96 -14.67 -14.70 20.32
N ALA A 97 -14.03 -15.88 20.40
CA ALA A 97 -12.89 -16.21 19.55
C ALA A 97 -13.26 -16.22 18.06
N ALA A 98 -14.43 -16.75 17.68
CA ALA A 98 -14.89 -16.74 16.30
C ALA A 98 -15.16 -15.32 15.79
N LYS A 99 -15.70 -14.44 16.65
CA LYS A 99 -15.91 -13.01 16.35
C LYS A 99 -14.59 -12.26 16.17
N GLU A 100 -13.61 -12.50 17.04
CA GLU A 100 -12.28 -11.91 16.91
C GLU A 100 -11.60 -12.39 15.63
N ALA A 101 -11.64 -13.70 15.34
CA ALA A 101 -11.09 -14.28 14.12
C ALA A 101 -11.73 -13.69 12.85
N GLN A 102 -13.05 -13.48 12.85
CA GLN A 102 -13.73 -12.77 11.76
C GLN A 102 -13.21 -11.32 11.61
N GLY A 103 -13.02 -10.60 12.72
CA GLY A 103 -12.47 -9.24 12.70
C GLY A 103 -11.05 -9.20 12.11
N LEU A 104 -10.18 -10.12 12.53
CA LEU A 104 -8.83 -10.26 11.98
C LEU A 104 -8.85 -10.58 10.47
N LEU A 105 -9.76 -11.46 10.04
CA LEU A 105 -9.94 -11.80 8.65
C LEU A 105 -10.37 -10.60 7.80
N GLU A 106 -11.35 -9.82 8.26
CA GLU A 106 -11.80 -8.61 7.56
C GLU A 106 -10.71 -7.54 7.48
N MET A 107 -9.92 -7.36 8.54
CA MET A 107 -8.75 -6.49 8.50
C MET A 107 -7.72 -6.95 7.46
N LYS A 108 -7.48 -8.26 7.36
CA LYS A 108 -6.57 -8.84 6.36
C LYS A 108 -7.09 -8.60 4.94
N ILE A 109 -8.38 -8.83 4.71
CA ILE A 109 -9.02 -8.60 3.41
C ILE A 109 -8.91 -7.12 3.01
N ALA A 110 -9.27 -6.19 3.90
CA ALA A 110 -9.19 -4.76 3.63
C ALA A 110 -7.76 -4.31 3.26
N LYS A 111 -6.74 -4.81 3.97
CA LYS A 111 -5.34 -4.53 3.67
C LYS A 111 -4.94 -5.07 2.29
N LEU A 112 -5.35 -6.29 1.94
CA LEU A 112 -5.05 -6.88 0.62
C LEU A 112 -5.80 -6.17 -0.51
N GLU A 113 -7.06 -5.78 -0.31
CA GLU A 113 -7.82 -4.97 -1.27
C GLU A 113 -7.12 -3.63 -1.55
N GLU A 114 -6.60 -2.98 -0.52
CA GLU A 114 -5.81 -1.76 -0.66
C GLU A 114 -4.51 -2.01 -1.45
N LEU A 115 -3.79 -3.08 -1.13
CA LEU A 115 -2.55 -3.44 -1.83
C LEU A 115 -2.81 -3.71 -3.32
N VAL A 116 -3.84 -4.48 -3.65
CA VAL A 116 -4.21 -4.80 -5.04
C VAL A 116 -4.70 -3.56 -5.79
N ALA A 117 -5.44 -2.66 -5.15
CA ALA A 117 -5.90 -1.42 -5.78
C ALA A 117 -4.75 -0.48 -6.16
N ASN A 118 -3.70 -0.46 -5.33
CA ASN A 118 -2.50 0.38 -5.52
C ASN A 118 -1.39 -0.33 -6.31
N ALA A 119 -1.56 -1.61 -6.64
CA ALA A 119 -0.59 -2.37 -7.40
C ALA A 119 -0.56 -1.93 -8.86
N ARG A 120 0.64 -1.79 -9.41
CA ARG A 120 0.88 -1.57 -10.84
C ARG A 120 1.89 -2.60 -11.34
N ILE A 121 1.62 -3.14 -12.52
CA ILE A 121 2.55 -4.03 -13.22
C ILE A 121 3.54 -3.14 -13.95
N ILE A 122 4.83 -3.41 -13.80
CA ILE A 122 5.85 -2.83 -14.68
C ILE A 122 6.28 -3.90 -15.68
N ASP A 123 6.42 -3.49 -16.93
CA ASP A 123 7.14 -4.25 -17.94
C ASP A 123 8.65 -4.06 -17.75
N GLU A 124 9.33 -5.15 -17.39
CA GLU A 124 10.76 -5.18 -17.07
C GLU A 124 11.64 -4.79 -18.28
N SER A 125 11.13 -4.94 -19.50
CA SER A 125 11.85 -4.65 -20.74
C SER A 125 12.02 -3.15 -21.02
N GLN A 126 11.20 -2.29 -20.40
CA GLN A 126 11.16 -0.85 -20.66
C GLN A 126 11.93 -0.03 -19.62
N LEU A 127 12.53 -0.67 -18.62
CA LEU A 127 13.18 0.01 -17.50
C LEU A 127 14.68 0.15 -17.73
N ASP A 128 15.23 1.33 -17.43
CA ASP A 128 16.69 1.55 -17.46
C ASP A 128 17.42 0.68 -16.43
N VAL A 129 18.51 0.03 -16.84
CA VAL A 129 19.36 -0.82 -15.97
C VAL A 129 20.44 0.00 -15.24
N SER A 130 20.62 1.26 -15.63
CA SER A 130 21.65 2.16 -15.10
C SER A 130 21.47 2.46 -13.60
N LYS A 131 20.25 2.30 -13.07
CA LYS A 131 19.91 2.58 -11.68
C LYS A 131 19.15 1.42 -11.06
N VAL A 132 19.35 1.23 -9.76
CA VAL A 132 18.57 0.28 -8.98
C VAL A 132 17.14 0.78 -8.84
N LEU A 133 16.20 0.03 -9.43
CA LEU A 133 14.77 0.28 -9.37
C LEU A 133 14.06 -0.88 -8.65
N VAL A 134 12.75 -0.73 -8.43
CA VAL A 134 11.91 -1.85 -7.99
C VAL A 134 12.02 -2.97 -9.03
N LEU A 135 12.04 -4.22 -8.58
CA LEU A 135 12.26 -5.44 -9.37
C LEU A 135 13.67 -5.62 -9.94
N SER A 136 14.65 -4.82 -9.51
CA SER A 136 16.05 -5.02 -9.93
C SER A 136 16.76 -6.00 -9.00
N THR A 137 17.56 -6.88 -9.59
CA THR A 137 18.49 -7.76 -8.88
C THR A 137 19.84 -7.05 -8.76
N VAL A 138 20.37 -6.96 -7.55
CA VAL A 138 21.60 -6.23 -7.26
C VAL A 138 22.59 -7.14 -6.57
N LYS A 139 23.81 -7.18 -7.10
CA LYS A 139 24.94 -7.86 -6.49
C LYS A 139 25.70 -6.86 -5.64
N LEU A 140 25.78 -7.15 -4.35
CA LEU A 140 26.31 -6.26 -3.33
C LEU A 140 27.54 -6.87 -2.69
N LYS A 141 28.52 -6.04 -2.38
CA LYS A 141 29.71 -6.42 -1.63
C LYS A 141 29.75 -5.66 -0.32
N ASN A 142 29.79 -6.38 0.79
CA ASN A 142 29.94 -5.76 2.09
C ASN A 142 31.42 -5.36 2.31
N LEU A 143 31.69 -4.09 2.59
CA LEU A 143 33.05 -3.58 2.74
C LEU A 143 33.73 -4.05 4.05
N ALA A 144 32.95 -4.42 5.06
CA ALA A 144 33.49 -4.84 6.36
C ALA A 144 34.05 -6.27 6.33
N ASN A 145 33.36 -7.21 5.65
CA ASN A 145 33.73 -8.62 5.61
C ASN A 145 34.04 -9.15 4.21
N LYS A 146 33.99 -8.29 3.18
CA LYS A 146 34.23 -8.60 1.76
C LYS A 146 33.31 -9.68 1.17
N MET A 147 32.20 -10.00 1.83
CA MET A 147 31.23 -10.98 1.33
C MET A 147 30.37 -10.39 0.21
N GLU A 148 30.14 -11.21 -0.82
CA GLU A 148 29.23 -10.89 -1.93
C GLU A 148 27.86 -11.51 -1.67
N ILE A 149 26.80 -10.73 -1.83
CA ILE A 149 25.42 -11.15 -1.62
C ILE A 149 24.57 -10.58 -2.74
N THR A 150 23.65 -11.38 -3.27
CA THR A 150 22.74 -10.97 -4.33
C THR A 150 21.34 -10.81 -3.75
N TYR A 151 20.68 -9.69 -4.03
CA TYR A 151 19.32 -9.43 -3.59
C TYR A 151 18.45 -8.90 -4.72
N THR A 152 17.19 -9.30 -4.74
CA THR A 152 16.17 -8.74 -5.64
C THR A 152 15.27 -7.79 -4.86
N LEU A 153 15.16 -6.54 -5.31
CA LEU A 153 14.29 -5.56 -4.68
C LEU A 153 12.85 -5.80 -5.12
N VAL A 154 11.96 -6.10 -4.18
CA VAL A 154 10.54 -6.38 -4.46
C VAL A 154 9.63 -5.54 -3.57
N ALA A 155 8.33 -5.58 -3.82
CA ALA A 155 7.35 -5.01 -2.90
C ALA A 155 7.33 -5.74 -1.55
N GLU A 156 6.79 -5.09 -0.53
CA GLU A 156 6.78 -5.62 0.84
C GLU A 156 6.08 -6.98 0.97
N SER A 157 5.00 -7.19 0.21
CA SER A 157 4.26 -8.44 0.23
C SER A 157 4.95 -9.60 -0.52
N GLU A 158 5.97 -9.33 -1.33
CA GLU A 158 6.76 -10.35 -2.05
C GLU A 158 8.13 -10.62 -1.40
N ALA A 159 8.45 -9.91 -0.31
CA ALA A 159 9.76 -9.99 0.32
C ALA A 159 9.96 -11.36 1.00
N ASP A 160 11.07 -12.00 0.69
CA ASP A 160 11.49 -13.27 1.26
C ASP A 160 13.02 -13.31 1.35
N LEU A 161 13.53 -13.17 2.58
CA LEU A 161 14.96 -13.17 2.86
C LEU A 161 15.65 -14.49 2.47
N LYS A 162 14.93 -15.62 2.52
CA LYS A 162 15.49 -16.93 2.16
C LYS A 162 15.72 -17.05 0.65
N ALA A 163 14.82 -16.47 -0.13
CA ALA A 163 14.92 -16.39 -1.59
C ALA A 163 15.77 -15.20 -2.07
N GLY A 164 16.40 -14.42 -1.17
CA GLY A 164 17.15 -13.23 -1.52
C GLY A 164 16.28 -12.05 -1.97
N LYS A 165 14.98 -12.06 -1.68
CA LYS A 165 14.04 -10.98 -2.03
C LYS A 165 13.91 -10.00 -0.88
N ILE A 166 14.30 -8.75 -1.10
CA ILE A 166 14.25 -7.67 -0.10
C ILE A 166 13.17 -6.66 -0.45
N SER A 167 12.37 -6.25 0.54
CA SER A 167 11.40 -5.17 0.36
C SER A 167 12.08 -3.83 0.09
N VAL A 168 11.57 -3.07 -0.88
CA VAL A 168 11.89 -1.66 -1.11
C VAL A 168 11.58 -0.75 0.09
N SER A 169 10.72 -1.17 1.02
CA SER A 169 10.41 -0.41 2.25
C SER A 169 11.45 -0.61 3.36
N SER A 170 12.29 -1.64 3.26
CA SER A 170 13.32 -1.96 4.24
C SER A 170 14.46 -0.93 4.25
N PRO A 171 15.23 -0.81 5.35
CA PRO A 171 16.40 0.08 5.40
C PRO A 171 17.41 -0.20 4.29
N ILE A 172 17.63 -1.48 3.99
CA ILE A 172 18.54 -1.93 2.92
C ILE A 172 17.98 -1.53 1.55
N GLY A 173 16.72 -1.85 1.26
CA GLY A 173 16.07 -1.48 0.00
C GLY A 173 16.07 0.02 -0.24
N LYS A 174 15.73 0.82 0.78
CA LYS A 174 15.75 2.29 0.71
C LYS A 174 17.14 2.86 0.44
N GLY A 175 18.19 2.26 1.00
CA GLY A 175 19.57 2.70 0.76
C GLY A 175 20.08 2.39 -0.65
N LEU A 176 19.51 1.35 -1.28
CA LEU A 176 19.90 0.89 -2.61
C LEU A 176 19.13 1.58 -3.74
N LEU A 177 17.88 1.99 -3.50
CA LEU A 177 17.05 2.63 -4.53
C LEU A 177 17.72 3.87 -5.14
N GLY A 178 17.76 3.92 -6.47
CA GLY A 178 18.28 5.04 -7.25
C GLY A 178 19.81 5.10 -7.37
N LYS A 179 20.52 4.15 -6.76
CA LYS A 179 21.98 4.02 -6.85
C LYS A 179 22.43 3.37 -8.15
N SER A 180 23.66 3.65 -8.56
CA SER A 180 24.29 3.12 -9.77
C SER A 180 25.35 2.07 -9.44
N VAL A 181 25.79 1.32 -10.44
CA VAL A 181 26.93 0.38 -10.31
C VAL A 181 28.18 1.16 -9.88
N GLY A 182 28.91 0.62 -8.89
CA GLY A 182 30.11 1.21 -8.30
C GLY A 182 29.84 2.22 -7.17
N GLU A 183 28.57 2.55 -6.87
CA GLU A 183 28.25 3.39 -5.72
C GLU A 183 28.27 2.60 -4.40
N ILE A 184 28.64 3.29 -3.32
CA ILE A 184 28.57 2.77 -1.95
C ILE A 184 27.23 3.21 -1.33
N ALA A 185 26.40 2.24 -0.96
CA ALA A 185 25.18 2.44 -0.20
C ALA A 185 25.48 2.40 1.30
N GLU A 186 25.22 3.50 2.00
CA GLU A 186 25.29 3.58 3.45
C GLU A 186 23.91 3.32 4.07
N ILE A 187 23.77 2.18 4.73
CA ILE A 187 22.51 1.74 5.32
C ILE A 187 22.60 1.84 6.84
N LYS A 188 21.69 2.62 7.44
CA LYS A 188 21.57 2.71 8.90
C LYS A 188 20.80 1.50 9.41
N VAL A 189 21.47 0.65 10.17
CA VAL A 189 20.87 -0.46 10.91
C VAL A 189 20.96 -0.16 12.42
N PRO A 190 20.14 -0.80 13.28
CA PRO A 190 20.20 -0.58 14.72
C PRO A 190 21.60 -0.82 15.33
N ASN A 191 22.37 -1.76 14.74
CA ASN A 191 23.74 -2.07 15.15
C ASN A 191 24.83 -1.18 14.51
N GLY A 192 24.47 -0.08 13.85
CA GLY A 192 25.43 0.86 13.24
C GLY A 192 25.18 1.15 11.76
N THR A 193 26.19 1.64 11.05
CA THR A 193 26.09 1.92 9.61
C THR A 193 26.76 0.81 8.82
N LEU A 194 25.99 0.10 8.00
CA LEU A 194 26.49 -0.89 7.07
C LEU A 194 26.83 -0.21 5.74
N LYS A 195 28.05 -0.41 5.24
CA LYS A 195 28.48 0.09 3.92
C LYS A 195 28.57 -1.07 2.94
N MET A 196 27.80 -0.99 1.86
CA MET A 196 27.79 -2.00 0.82
C MET A 196 28.03 -1.34 -0.53
N GLU A 197 28.87 -1.95 -1.35
CA GLU A 197 29.18 -1.51 -2.70
C GLU A 197 28.33 -2.29 -3.71
N ILE A 198 27.79 -1.60 -4.72
CA ILE A 198 27.00 -2.23 -5.78
C ILE A 198 27.96 -2.67 -6.89
N LEU A 199 28.12 -3.98 -7.07
CA LEU A 199 28.99 -4.54 -8.10
C LEU A 199 28.29 -4.65 -9.45
N GLU A 200 27.02 -5.04 -9.43
CA GLU A 200 26.27 -5.36 -10.63
C GLU A 200 24.78 -5.13 -10.39
N ILE A 201 24.08 -4.69 -11.44
CA ILE A 201 22.62 -4.58 -11.49
C ILE A 201 22.16 -5.44 -12.67
N SER A 202 21.34 -6.44 -12.37
CA SER A 202 20.72 -7.35 -13.34
C SER A 202 19.20 -7.40 -13.15
N ARG A 203 18.48 -7.99 -14.12
CA ARG A 203 17.05 -8.28 -14.02
C ARG A 203 16.79 -9.68 -14.51
#